data_AF-A0A916VEK3-F1
#
_entry.id   AF-A0A916VEK3-F1
#
_cell.length_a   1.000
_cell.length_b   1.000
_cell.length_c   1.000
_cell.angle_alpha   90.00
_cell.angle_beta   90.00
_cell.angle_gamma   90.00
#
_symmetry.space_group_name_H-M   'P 1'
#
loop_
_entity.id
_entity.type
_entity.pdbx_description
1 polymer ?
#
loop_
_entity_poly.entity_id
_entity_poly.type
_entity_poly.pdbx_seq_one_letter_code
_entity_poly.pdbx_strand_id
1 'polypeptide(L)' 'MVKSERVKVIIHCKRCGEKFTLRGRRVQDKIETGFKQCICSNDQDFEMITVDI' A
#
# COMPACT_ATOMS: atom_id res chain seq x y z
N MET A 1 -8.52 23.61 -3.54
CA MET A 1 -9.11 22.39 -2.95
C MET A 1 -8.36 21.19 -3.54
N VAL A 2 -7.43 20.59 -2.81
CA VAL A 2 -6.63 19.46 -3.35
C VAL A 2 -7.54 18.23 -3.37
N LYS A 3 -8.03 17.85 -4.55
CA LYS A 3 -8.70 16.56 -4.76
C LYS A 3 -7.71 15.49 -4.31
N SER A 4 -7.93 14.94 -3.12
CA SER A 4 -7.12 13.83 -2.64
C SER A 4 -7.58 12.62 -3.39
N GLU A 5 -6.84 12.25 -4.43
CA GLU A 5 -7.09 11.03 -5.19
C GLU A 5 -6.90 9.86 -4.22
N ARG A 6 -8.01 9.18 -3.94
CA ARG A 6 -7.98 7.97 -3.14
C ARG A 6 -7.43 6.89 -4.05
N VAL A 7 -6.54 6.08 -3.50
CA VAL A 7 -5.90 4.98 -4.24
C VAL A 7 -6.10 3.72 -3.45
N LYS A 8 -6.57 2.67 -4.12
CA LYS A 8 -6.54 1.33 -3.56
C LYS A 8 -5.12 0.80 -3.71
N VAL A 9 -4.55 0.35 -2.61
CA VAL A 9 -3.22 -0.26 -2.59
C VAL A 9 -3.35 -1.70 -2.15
N ILE A 10 -2.80 -2.60 -2.94
CA ILE A 10 -2.71 -4.02 -2.62
C ILE A 10 -1.22 -4.32 -2.39
N ILE A 11 -0.90 -4.83 -1.21
CA ILE A 11 0.46 -5.20 -0.82
C ILE A 11 0.48 -6.72 -0.64
N HIS A 12 1.39 -7.39 -1.34
CA HIS A 12 1.61 -8.82 -1.21
C HIS A 12 3.01 -9.08 -0.65
N CYS A 13 3.08 -9.83 0.45
CA CYS A 13 4.33 -10.20 1.10
C CYS A 13 4.93 -11.42 0.42
N LYS A 14 6.12 -11.29 -0.19
CA LYS A 14 6.78 -12.42 -0.86
C LYS A 14 7.39 -13.44 0.10
N ARG A 15 7.49 -13.11 1.40
CA ARG A 15 8.00 -14.04 2.43
C ARG A 15 6.95 -15.01 2.98
N CYS A 16 5.78 -14.51 3.36
CA CYS A 16 4.72 -15.35 3.95
C CYS A 16 3.50 -15.54 3.04
N GLY A 17 3.40 -14.80 1.93
CA GLY A 17 2.25 -14.84 1.03
C GLY A 17 1.07 -13.95 1.43
N GLU A 18 1.15 -13.24 2.56
CA GLU A 18 0.04 -12.42 3.05
C GLU A 18 -0.31 -11.29 2.09
N LYS A 19 -1.60 -10.97 1.99
CA LYS A 19 -2.11 -9.92 1.08
C LYS A 19 -2.92 -8.88 1.85
N PHE A 20 -2.45 -7.64 1.85
CA PHE A 20 -3.11 -6.50 2.46
C PHE A 20 -3.79 -5.65 1.39
N THR A 21 -5.06 -5.29 1.60
CA THR A 21 -5.76 -4.31 0.76
C THR A 21 -6.05 -3.07 1.59
N LEU A 22 -5.41 -1.96 1.24
CA LEU A 22 -5.47 -0.70 1.95
C LEU A 22 -6.05 0.39 1.07
N ARG A 23 -6.58 1.43 1.72
CA ARG A 23 -6.93 2.69 1.07
C ARG A 23 -5.83 3.68 1.37
N GLY A 24 -5.04 4.00 0.36
CA GLY A 24 -4.04 5.05 0.41
C GLY A 24 -4.61 6.40 -0.02
N ARG A 25 -3.86 7.45 0.30
CA ARG A 25 -4.07 8.80 -0.20
C ARG A 25 -2.90 9.18 -1.09
N ARG A 26 -3.18 9.60 -2.33
CA ARG A 26 -2.18 10.20 -3.19
C ARG A 26 -1.98 11.65 -2.77
N VAL A 27 -0.76 12.00 -2.39
CA VAL A 27 -0.35 13.36 -2.03
C VAL A 27 0.80 13.72 -2.94
N GLN A 28 0.50 14.55 -3.95
CA GLN A 28 1.43 14.87 -5.04
C GLN A 28 1.92 13.56 -5.70
N ASP A 29 3.21 13.25 -5.60
CA ASP A 29 3.84 12.06 -6.18
C ASP A 29 4.01 10.89 -5.20
N LYS A 30 3.51 11.00 -3.96
CA LYS A 30 3.61 9.96 -2.93
C LYS A 30 2.26 9.36 -2.60
N ILE A 31 2.27 8.07 -2.22
CA ILE A 31 1.09 7.35 -1.75
C ILE A 31 1.29 7.04 -0.27
N GLU A 32 0.48 7.66 0.58
CA GLU A 32 0.45 7.35 2.01
C GLU A 32 -0.57 6.25 2.28
N THR A 33 -0.12 5.09 2.75
CA THR A 33 -0.97 3.92 3.06
C THR A 33 -0.99 3.55 4.55
N GLY A 34 -0.04 4.08 5.33
CA GLY A 34 0.16 3.71 6.74
C GLY A 34 0.74 2.31 6.97
N PHE A 35 1.03 1.56 5.90
CA PHE A 35 1.65 0.24 6.00
C PHE A 35 3.12 0.37 6.42
N LYS A 36 3.52 -0.34 7.49
CA LYS A 36 4.90 -0.33 8.01
C LYS A 36 5.62 -1.65 7.81
N GLN A 37 4.96 -2.76 8.12
CA GLN A 37 5.53 -4.11 8.04
C GLN A 37 4.41 -5.14 7.93
N CYS A 38 4.75 -6.32 7.42
CA CYS A 38 3.87 -7.48 7.43
C CYS A 38 3.82 -8.12 8.83
N ILE A 39 2.76 -8.87 9.10
CA ILE A 39 2.57 -9.63 10.34
C ILE A 39 3.64 -10.71 10.57
N CYS A 40 4.33 -11.16 9.51
CA CYS A 40 5.47 -12.08 9.64
C CYS A 40 6.78 -11.38 10.02
N SER A 41 6.72 -10.11 10.44
CA SER A 41 7.88 -9.24 10.72
C SER A 41 8.77 -8.99 9.49
N ASN A 42 8.26 -9.25 8.29
CA ASN A 42 8.90 -8.82 7.07
C ASN A 42 8.63 -7.33 6.87
N ASP A 43 9.66 -6.54 6.63
CA ASP A 43 9.63 -5.11 6.32
C ASP A 43 10.22 -4.80 4.93
N GLN A 44 10.58 -5.85 4.17
CA GLN A 44 11.15 -5.79 2.83
C GLN A 44 10.38 -6.73 1.89
N ASP A 45 10.82 -6.92 0.65
CA ASP A 45 10.27 -7.96 -0.24
C ASP A 45 8.74 -7.94 -0.43
N PHE A 46 8.19 -6.76 -0.73
CA PHE A 46 6.77 -6.58 -1.04
C PHE A 46 6.54 -6.39 -2.53
N GLU A 47 5.41 -6.91 -3.01
CA GLU A 47 4.81 -6.51 -4.27
C GLU A 47 3.66 -5.53 -3.98
N MET A 48 3.70 -4.35 -4.60
CA MET A 48 2.71 -3.29 -4.40
C MET A 48 1.99 -3.00 -5.71
N ILE A 49 0.67 -3.11 -5.70
CA ILE A 49 -0.20 -2.83 -6.84
C ILE A 49 -1.12 -1.68 -6.44
N THR A 50 -1.12 -0.61 -7.23
CA THR A 50 -1.92 0.60 -6.98
C THR A 50 -3.00 0.74 -8.05
N VAL A 51 -4.23 1.04 -7.63
CA VAL A 51 -5.39 1.26 -8.51
C VAL A 51 -6.08 2.54 -8.06
N ASP A 52 -6.19 3.53 -8.95
CA ASP A 52 -6.90 4.79 -8.68
C ASP A 52 -8.42 4.53 -8.57
N ILE A 53 -9.10 5.17 -7.59
CA ILE A 53 -10.53 4.97 -7.29
C ILE A 53 -11.32 6.28 -7.07
#